data_AF-A0A967GU19-F1
#
_entry.id   AF-A0A967GU19-F1
#
_cell.length_a   1.000
_cell.length_b   1.000
_cell.length_c   1.000
_cell.angle_alpha   90.00
_cell.angle_beta   90.00
_cell.angle_gamma   90.00
#
_symmetry.space_group_name_H-M   'P 1'
#
loop_
_entity.id
_entity.type
_entity.pdbx_description
1 polymer ?
#
loop_
_entity_poly.entity_id
_entity_poly.type
_entity_poly.pdbx_seq_one_letter_code
_entity_poly.pdbx_strand_id
1 'polypeptide(L)'
;AAAIGARLGADHLAFFDAIAPIVSDDSLHHDRMYRLSRYGKGDGDDYLNAPFTRDEYAAFVEALVSGEQFETHEFDAVPYFEGCLPAEEMAARGPDVLRFGPMKPVGLPDPRTGREPYAVVQLRAEDRARQMWNLVGFQTRLRIPAQREVLRTIPGLEAAEFL
;
A
#
# COMPACT_ATOMS: atom_id res chain seq x y z
N ALA A 1 19.96 -12.36 -16.44
CA ALA A 1 19.54 -13.50 -15.61
C ALA A 1 20.46 -14.71 -15.78
N ALA A 2 20.56 -15.33 -16.96
CA ALA A 2 21.28 -16.60 -17.19
C ALA A 2 22.77 -16.60 -16.76
N ALA A 3 23.53 -15.53 -17.07
CA ALA A 3 24.95 -15.44 -16.72
C ALA A 3 25.20 -15.29 -15.20
N ILE A 4 24.23 -14.75 -14.46
CA ILE A 4 24.29 -14.59 -13.00
C ILE A 4 23.94 -15.93 -12.33
N GLY A 5 22.89 -16.61 -12.82
CA GLY A 5 22.45 -17.88 -12.28
C GLY A 5 23.51 -18.99 -12.34
N ALA A 6 24.25 -19.07 -13.44
CA ALA A 6 25.34 -20.04 -13.60
C ALA A 6 26.53 -19.82 -12.65
N ARG A 7 26.73 -18.59 -12.16
CA ARG A 7 27.84 -18.25 -11.24
C ARG A 7 27.51 -18.44 -9.77
N LEU A 8 26.23 -18.46 -9.41
CA LEU A 8 25.76 -18.44 -8.02
C LEU A 8 25.15 -19.76 -7.54
N GLY A 9 25.01 -20.79 -8.40
CA GLY A 9 24.34 -22.04 -8.03
C GLY A 9 22.83 -21.85 -7.86
N ALA A 10 22.18 -21.32 -8.88
CA ALA A 10 20.85 -20.73 -8.81
C ALA A 10 19.67 -21.71 -8.97
N ASP A 11 19.55 -22.71 -8.10
CA ASP A 11 18.28 -23.42 -7.93
C ASP A 11 17.26 -22.59 -7.13
N HIS A 12 17.66 -21.42 -6.63
CA HIS A 12 16.87 -20.59 -5.69
C HIS A 12 16.87 -19.08 -5.99
N LEU A 13 17.09 -18.69 -7.26
CA LEU A 13 17.08 -17.26 -7.62
C LEU A 13 15.73 -16.87 -8.22
N ALA A 14 14.88 -16.22 -7.42
CA ALA A 14 13.62 -15.64 -7.87
C ALA A 14 13.71 -14.10 -7.84
N PHE A 15 13.28 -13.45 -8.92
CA PHE A 15 13.18 -11.99 -9.00
C PHE A 15 11.70 -11.60 -8.94
N PHE A 16 11.33 -10.84 -7.92
CA PHE A 16 10.00 -10.26 -7.80
C PHE A 16 10.14 -8.75 -7.69
N ASP A 17 9.39 -8.03 -8.49
CA ASP A 17 9.23 -6.60 -8.34
C ASP A 17 8.00 -6.37 -7.45
N ALA A 18 8.22 -5.89 -6.24
CA ALA A 18 7.16 -5.58 -5.28
C ALA A 18 7.01 -4.06 -5.20
N ILE A 19 6.58 -3.46 -6.30
CA ILE A 19 6.42 -2.01 -6.39
C ILE A 19 5.08 -1.63 -5.78
N ALA A 20 5.14 -0.87 -4.70
CA ALA A 20 4.00 -0.12 -4.23
C ALA A 20 3.76 1.10 -5.14
N PRO A 21 2.50 1.43 -5.47
CA PRO A 21 2.16 2.60 -6.28
C PRO A 21 2.67 3.91 -5.68
N ILE A 22 3.05 4.83 -6.56
CA ILE A 22 3.49 6.18 -6.22
C ILE A 22 2.45 7.17 -6.76
N VAL A 23 2.15 8.20 -5.98
CA VAL A 23 1.19 9.26 -6.33
C VAL A 23 1.82 10.64 -6.25
N SER A 24 1.32 11.55 -7.09
CA SER A 24 1.72 12.98 -7.09
C SER A 24 1.11 13.73 -5.91
N ASP A 25 1.91 14.51 -5.17
CA ASP A 25 1.46 15.34 -4.04
C ASP A 25 0.35 16.31 -4.44
N ASP A 26 0.48 16.96 -5.61
CA ASP A 26 -0.48 17.95 -6.12
C ASP A 26 -1.90 17.38 -6.36
N SER A 27 -2.03 16.04 -6.42
CA SER A 27 -3.30 15.35 -6.64
C SER A 27 -3.99 14.88 -5.36
N LEU A 28 -3.37 15.07 -4.18
CA LEU A 28 -3.88 14.58 -2.89
C LEU A 28 -4.79 15.59 -2.19
N HIS A 29 -5.87 15.11 -1.59
CA HIS A 29 -6.73 15.91 -0.73
C HIS A 29 -6.19 15.92 0.71
N HIS A 30 -5.24 16.83 0.98
CA HIS A 30 -4.54 16.93 2.26
C HIS A 30 -5.45 17.22 3.47
N ASP A 31 -6.63 17.81 3.27
CA ASP A 31 -7.61 18.06 4.34
C ASP A 31 -8.21 16.76 4.91
N ARG A 32 -8.13 15.66 4.16
CA ARG A 32 -8.56 14.33 4.61
C ARG A 32 -7.46 13.56 5.33
N MET A 33 -6.22 14.03 5.26
CA MET A 33 -5.01 13.35 5.72
C MET A 33 -4.29 14.12 6.82
N TYR A 34 -3.29 13.49 7.45
CA TYR A 34 -2.44 14.18 8.42
C TYR A 34 -1.00 13.66 8.42
N ARG A 35 -0.05 14.56 8.66
CA ARG A 35 1.38 14.22 8.79
C ARG A 35 1.66 13.71 10.20
N LEU A 36 2.19 12.51 10.29
CA LEU A 36 2.59 11.92 11.57
C LEU A 36 3.43 10.67 11.35
N SER A 37 4.58 10.63 11.99
CA SER A 37 5.34 9.39 12.18
C SER A 37 4.84 8.62 13.40
N ARG A 38 4.89 7.30 13.32
CA ARG A 38 4.39 6.43 14.39
C ARG A 38 5.10 6.71 15.71
N TYR A 39 4.32 6.84 16.79
CA TYR A 39 4.79 7.18 18.14
C TYR A 39 5.55 8.52 18.24
N GLY A 40 5.36 9.42 17.27
CA GLY A 40 6.08 10.70 17.24
C GLY A 40 7.59 10.56 17.05
N LYS A 41 8.06 9.44 16.45
CA LYS A 41 9.48 9.24 16.14
C LYS A 41 9.87 9.93 14.83
N GLY A 42 10.91 10.76 14.86
CA GLY A 42 11.38 11.55 13.71
C GLY A 42 10.80 12.97 13.70
N ASP A 43 11.10 13.74 12.65
CA ASP A 43 10.66 15.14 12.53
C ASP A 43 9.16 15.29 12.16
N GLY A 44 8.41 14.19 12.13
CA GLY A 44 6.94 14.17 11.95
C GLY A 44 6.43 14.29 10.51
N ASP A 45 7.32 14.63 9.57
CA ASP A 45 6.94 15.03 8.22
C ASP A 45 7.11 13.96 7.13
N ASP A 46 7.79 12.85 7.42
CA ASP A 46 8.17 11.84 6.41
C ASP A 46 6.98 11.00 5.94
N TYR A 47 5.88 11.02 6.71
CA TYR A 47 4.69 10.22 6.45
C TYR A 47 3.44 11.09 6.40
N LEU A 48 2.62 10.83 5.39
CA LEU A 48 1.24 11.28 5.30
C LEU A 48 0.33 10.10 5.61
N ASN A 49 -0.70 10.31 6.42
CA ASN A 49 -1.59 9.26 6.89
C ASN A 49 -3.00 9.50 6.35
N ALA A 50 -3.54 8.52 5.64
CA ALA A 50 -4.91 8.47 5.16
C ALA A 50 -5.75 7.59 6.10
N PRO A 51 -6.50 8.18 7.04
CA PRO A 51 -7.28 7.43 8.02
C PRO A 51 -8.60 6.94 7.43
N PHE A 52 -8.98 5.73 7.82
CA PHE A 52 -10.24 5.10 7.46
C PHE A 52 -11.20 5.04 8.64
N THR A 53 -12.48 5.26 8.34
CA THR A 53 -13.58 4.73 9.16
C THR A 53 -13.73 3.22 8.94
N ARG A 54 -14.54 2.56 9.79
CA ARG A 54 -14.83 1.13 9.65
C ARG A 54 -15.50 0.80 8.30
N ASP A 55 -16.40 1.66 7.85
CA ASP A 55 -17.19 1.41 6.63
C ASP A 55 -16.36 1.66 5.36
N GLU A 56 -15.56 2.73 5.34
CA GLU A 56 -14.59 2.96 4.25
C GLU A 56 -13.59 1.81 4.15
N TYR A 57 -13.13 1.28 5.29
CA TYR A 57 -12.19 0.15 5.28
C TYR A 57 -12.83 -1.12 4.74
N ALA A 58 -14.06 -1.41 5.16
CA ALA A 58 -14.78 -2.59 4.68
C ALA A 58 -15.01 -2.51 3.16
N ALA A 59 -15.40 -1.35 2.64
CA ALA A 59 -15.55 -1.12 1.21
C ALA A 59 -14.23 -1.25 0.46
N PHE A 60 -13.13 -0.74 1.02
CA PHE A 60 -11.80 -0.85 0.42
C PHE A 60 -11.29 -2.29 0.36
N VAL A 61 -11.47 -3.07 1.43
CA VAL A 61 -11.12 -4.50 1.48
C VAL A 61 -11.91 -5.27 0.41
N GLU A 62 -13.21 -5.01 0.30
CA GLU A 62 -14.05 -5.65 -0.72
C GLU A 62 -13.58 -5.29 -2.15
N ALA A 63 -13.24 -4.01 -2.38
CA ALA A 63 -12.73 -3.54 -3.66
C ALA A 63 -11.38 -4.19 -4.02
N LEU A 64 -10.48 -4.37 -3.04
CA LEU A 64 -9.21 -5.09 -3.25
C LEU A 64 -9.44 -6.55 -3.64
N VAL A 65 -10.31 -7.26 -2.92
CA VAL A 65 -10.57 -8.70 -3.16
C VAL A 65 -11.27 -8.93 -4.50
N SER A 66 -12.12 -8.00 -4.93
CA SER A 66 -12.86 -8.09 -6.20
C SER A 66 -12.10 -7.51 -7.41
N GLY A 67 -10.97 -6.84 -7.19
CA GLY A 67 -10.21 -6.19 -8.25
C GLY A 67 -9.62 -7.16 -9.27
N GLU A 68 -9.64 -6.78 -10.54
CA GLU A 68 -9.08 -7.60 -11.63
C GLU A 68 -7.55 -7.68 -11.51
N GLN A 69 -7.02 -8.90 -11.41
CA GLN A 69 -5.58 -9.17 -11.33
C GLN A 69 -4.99 -9.51 -12.71
N PHE A 70 -3.67 -9.37 -12.86
CA PHE A 70 -2.95 -9.96 -13.98
C PHE A 70 -3.02 -11.49 -13.91
N GLU A 71 -3.21 -12.16 -15.05
CA GLU A 71 -3.13 -13.62 -15.11
C GLU A 71 -1.68 -14.04 -14.84
N THR A 72 -1.48 -14.83 -13.79
CA THR A 72 -0.21 -15.49 -13.55
C THR A 72 0.03 -16.50 -14.66
N HIS A 73 1.15 -16.38 -15.38
CA HIS A 73 1.53 -17.41 -16.34
C HIS A 73 1.97 -18.66 -15.57
N GLU A 74 1.94 -19.86 -16.17
CA GLU A 74 2.32 -21.12 -15.47
C GLU A 74 3.71 -21.08 -14.80
N PHE A 75 4.61 -20.19 -15.24
CA PHE A 75 5.93 -19.99 -14.62
C PHE A 75 5.91 -19.12 -13.33
N ASP A 76 4.82 -18.40 -13.07
CA ASP A 76 4.60 -17.56 -11.89
C ASP A 76 3.99 -18.34 -10.70
N ALA A 77 3.84 -19.67 -10.83
CA ALA A 77 3.41 -20.59 -9.76
C ALA A 77 4.47 -20.75 -8.64
N VAL A 78 5.25 -19.70 -8.39
CA VAL A 78 6.17 -19.63 -7.26
C VAL A 78 5.35 -19.28 -6.02
N PRO A 79 5.48 -20.03 -4.91
CA PRO A 79 4.79 -19.72 -3.68
C PRO A 79 5.09 -18.28 -3.27
N TYR A 80 4.05 -17.57 -2.82
CA TYR A 80 4.20 -16.22 -2.31
C TYR A 80 5.33 -16.15 -1.28
N PHE A 81 6.18 -15.14 -1.40
CA PHE A 81 7.05 -14.80 -0.29
C PHE A 81 6.17 -14.20 0.81
N GLU A 82 5.95 -14.96 1.89
CA GLU A 82 5.04 -14.56 2.99
C GLU A 82 5.40 -13.20 3.60
N GLY A 83 6.65 -12.75 3.47
CA GLY A 83 7.07 -11.41 3.91
C GLY A 83 6.71 -10.26 2.96
N CYS A 84 6.17 -10.54 1.77
CA CYS A 84 5.87 -9.54 0.73
C CYS A 84 4.64 -9.96 -0.10
N LEU A 85 3.50 -10.10 0.57
CA LEU A 85 2.24 -10.46 -0.07
C LEU A 85 1.58 -9.26 -0.75
N PRO A 86 1.00 -9.41 -1.95
CA PRO A 86 0.13 -8.39 -2.55
C PRO A 86 -1.01 -7.98 -1.61
N ALA A 87 -1.40 -6.71 -1.63
CA ALA A 87 -2.43 -6.17 -0.73
C ALA A 87 -3.77 -6.91 -0.88
N GLU A 88 -4.16 -7.27 -2.10
CA GLU A 88 -5.36 -8.04 -2.40
C GLU A 88 -5.30 -9.49 -1.86
N GLU A 89 -4.11 -10.11 -1.86
CA GLU A 89 -3.90 -11.44 -1.29
C GLU A 89 -3.96 -11.40 0.24
N MET A 90 -3.42 -10.33 0.85
CA MET A 90 -3.58 -10.08 2.28
C MET A 90 -5.05 -9.88 2.65
N ALA A 91 -5.79 -9.11 1.85
CA ALA A 91 -7.23 -8.87 2.04
C ALA A 91 -8.05 -10.16 1.95
N ALA A 92 -7.76 -11.02 0.97
CA ALA A 92 -8.46 -12.29 0.75
C ALA A 92 -8.27 -13.28 1.91
N ARG A 93 -7.16 -13.21 2.65
CA ARG A 93 -6.88 -14.05 3.82
C ARG A 93 -7.71 -13.68 5.05
N GLY A 94 -8.36 -12.51 5.04
CA GLY A 94 -9.32 -12.14 6.07
C GLY A 94 -9.49 -10.62 6.21
N PRO A 95 -10.67 -10.16 6.63
CA PRO A 95 -11.02 -8.75 6.64
C PRO A 95 -10.13 -7.92 7.55
N ASP A 96 -9.53 -8.50 8.59
CA ASP A 96 -8.70 -7.79 9.55
C ASP A 96 -7.19 -7.87 9.27
N VAL A 97 -6.76 -8.64 8.27
CA VAL A 97 -5.34 -8.88 8.00
C VAL A 97 -4.61 -7.57 7.69
N LEU A 98 -5.18 -6.72 6.84
CA LEU A 98 -4.57 -5.44 6.48
C LEU A 98 -4.47 -4.49 7.69
N ARG A 99 -5.52 -4.33 8.50
CA ARG A 99 -5.51 -3.43 9.68
C ARG A 99 -4.59 -3.92 10.81
N PHE A 100 -4.15 -5.16 10.79
CA PHE A 100 -3.11 -5.66 11.71
C PHE A 100 -1.72 -5.69 11.08
N GLY A 101 -1.62 -5.59 9.75
CA GLY A 101 -0.38 -5.47 9.00
C GLY A 101 -0.11 -4.03 8.50
N PRO A 102 -0.11 -3.79 7.19
CA PRO A 102 0.31 -2.51 6.61
C PRO A 102 -0.61 -1.35 6.97
N MET A 103 -1.89 -1.61 7.27
CA MET A 103 -2.87 -0.57 7.60
C MET A 103 -3.05 -0.34 9.11
N LYS A 104 -2.08 -0.78 9.93
CA LYS A 104 -2.17 -0.70 11.39
C LYS A 104 -2.20 0.75 11.89
N PRO A 105 -3.21 1.16 12.68
CA PRO A 105 -3.34 2.55 13.14
C PRO A 105 -2.52 2.88 14.41
N VAL A 106 -1.94 1.87 15.07
CA VAL A 106 -1.33 2.03 16.41
C VAL A 106 -0.21 3.07 16.42
N GLY A 107 -0.30 4.06 17.31
CA GLY A 107 0.67 5.16 17.40
C GLY A 107 0.47 6.24 16.36
N LEU A 108 -0.69 6.29 15.70
CA LEU A 108 -1.12 7.30 14.74
C LEU A 108 -2.50 7.88 15.13
N PRO A 109 -2.61 8.60 16.26
CA PRO A 109 -3.86 9.30 16.58
C PRO A 109 -4.16 10.37 15.53
N ASP A 110 -5.40 10.41 15.04
CA ASP A 110 -5.85 11.45 14.12
C ASP A 110 -6.01 12.78 14.88
N PRO A 111 -5.30 13.86 14.49
CA PRO A 111 -5.38 15.16 15.17
C PRO A 111 -6.78 15.76 15.25
N ARG A 112 -7.67 15.41 14.31
CA ARG A 112 -9.04 15.94 14.25
C ARG A 112 -9.95 15.31 15.31
N THR A 113 -9.67 14.07 15.69
CA THR A 113 -10.51 13.30 16.62
C THR A 113 -9.82 13.00 17.95
N GLY A 114 -8.49 13.11 18.00
CA GLY A 114 -7.64 12.70 19.13
C GLY A 114 -7.58 11.19 19.36
N ARG A 115 -8.08 10.37 18.43
CA ARG A 115 -8.20 8.91 18.57
C ARG A 115 -7.47 8.20 17.44
N GLU A 116 -7.03 6.97 17.70
CA GLU A 116 -6.56 6.09 16.62
C GLU A 116 -7.73 5.77 15.68
N PRO A 117 -7.57 5.96 14.36
CA PRO A 117 -8.58 5.60 13.37
C PRO A 117 -8.73 4.07 13.27
N TYR A 118 -9.72 3.60 12.52
CA TYR A 118 -9.96 2.16 12.39
C TYR A 118 -8.80 1.45 11.65
N ALA A 119 -8.30 2.09 10.59
CA ALA A 119 -7.13 1.69 9.82
C ALA A 119 -6.48 2.95 9.21
N VAL A 120 -5.23 2.84 8.74
CA VAL A 120 -4.49 3.95 8.11
C VAL A 120 -3.68 3.43 6.94
N VAL A 121 -3.75 4.07 5.78
CA VAL A 121 -2.68 3.93 4.77
C VAL A 121 -1.63 4.99 5.05
N GLN A 122 -0.38 4.57 5.24
CA GLN A 122 0.75 5.50 5.34
C GLN A 122 1.36 5.69 3.95
N LEU A 123 1.57 6.94 3.57
CA LEU A 123 2.30 7.34 2.39
C LEU A 123 3.66 7.89 2.84
N ARG A 124 4.75 7.45 2.23
CA ARG A 124 6.10 7.93 2.52
C ARG A 124 6.59 8.83 1.40
N ALA A 125 7.23 9.95 1.73
CA ALA A 125 7.84 10.81 0.74
C ALA A 125 8.96 10.05 0.00
N GLU A 126 8.93 10.06 -1.33
CA GLU A 126 9.95 9.42 -2.17
C GLU A 126 11.10 10.38 -2.51
N ASP A 127 10.85 11.69 -2.42
CA ASP A 127 11.83 12.73 -2.73
C ASP A 127 11.86 13.81 -1.64
N ARG A 128 12.97 14.57 -1.60
CA ARG A 128 13.15 15.64 -0.60
C ARG A 128 12.19 16.81 -0.80
N ALA A 129 11.73 17.04 -2.03
CA ALA A 129 10.75 18.08 -2.31
C ALA A 129 9.31 17.63 -2.01
N ARG A 130 9.10 16.34 -1.66
CA ARG A 130 7.81 15.74 -1.27
C ARG A 130 6.75 15.88 -2.36
N GLN A 131 7.19 15.79 -3.61
CA GLN A 131 6.32 15.84 -4.79
C GLN A 131 5.72 14.47 -5.11
N MET A 132 6.32 13.40 -4.60
CA MET A 132 5.93 12.02 -4.86
C MET A 132 5.82 11.22 -3.57
N TRP A 133 4.77 10.40 -3.49
CA TRP A 133 4.42 9.66 -2.29
C TRP A 133 4.19 8.19 -2.59
N ASN A 134 4.93 7.30 -1.93
CA ASN A 134 4.78 5.85 -2.05
C ASN A 134 3.80 5.31 -1.01
N LEU A 135 2.87 4.45 -1.43
CA LEU A 135 1.92 3.78 -0.54
C LEU A 135 2.59 2.61 0.21
N VAL A 136 2.88 2.79 1.49
CA VAL A 136 3.69 1.83 2.26
C VAL A 136 2.96 0.49 2.43
N GLY A 137 3.58 -0.59 1.93
CA GLY A 137 3.06 -1.96 2.06
C GLY A 137 1.94 -2.31 1.09
N PHE A 138 1.76 -1.53 0.01
CA PHE A 138 0.75 -1.71 -1.03
C PHE A 138 1.30 -2.26 -2.35
N GLN A 139 2.29 -3.15 -2.29
CA GLN A 139 2.61 -4.03 -3.42
C GLN A 139 1.34 -4.75 -3.90
N THR A 140 1.14 -4.85 -5.21
CA THR A 140 -0.10 -5.38 -5.80
C THR A 140 0.14 -5.96 -7.19
N ARG A 141 -0.74 -6.89 -7.59
CA ARG A 141 -0.85 -7.52 -8.91
C ARG A 141 -2.18 -7.17 -9.59
N LEU A 142 -2.93 -6.22 -9.05
CA LEU A 142 -4.09 -5.65 -9.74
C LEU A 142 -3.67 -5.06 -11.09
N ARG A 143 -4.51 -5.25 -12.11
CA ARG A 143 -4.35 -4.55 -13.39
C ARG A 143 -4.43 -3.06 -13.15
N ILE A 144 -3.68 -2.28 -13.93
CA ILE A 144 -3.57 -0.82 -13.75
C ILE A 144 -4.95 -0.12 -13.62
N PRO A 145 -5.98 -0.43 -14.44
CA PRO A 145 -7.30 0.17 -14.26
C PRO A 145 -7.94 -0.15 -12.90
N ALA A 146 -7.96 -1.44 -12.51
CA ALA A 146 -8.50 -1.89 -11.23
C ALA A 146 -7.71 -1.32 -10.05
N GLN A 147 -6.38 -1.32 -10.14
CA GLN A 147 -5.50 -0.71 -9.14
C GLN A 147 -5.88 0.76 -8.92
N ARG A 148 -6.04 1.54 -9.99
CA ARG A 148 -6.41 2.96 -9.88
C ARG A 148 -7.80 3.15 -9.27
N GLU A 149 -8.78 2.35 -9.68
CA GLU A 149 -10.14 2.42 -9.13
C GLU A 149 -10.16 2.09 -7.64
N VAL A 150 -9.50 1.01 -7.24
CA VAL A 150 -9.46 0.56 -5.84
C VAL A 150 -8.71 1.58 -4.97
N LEU A 151 -7.52 2.00 -5.38
CA LEU A 151 -6.69 2.91 -4.58
C LEU A 151 -7.26 4.32 -4.47
N ARG A 152 -8.09 4.76 -5.43
CA ARG A 152 -8.84 6.03 -5.31
C ARG A 152 -9.95 6.00 -4.27
N THR A 153 -10.30 4.84 -3.73
CA THR A 153 -11.22 4.75 -2.59
C THR A 153 -10.52 5.01 -1.25
N ILE A 154 -9.19 5.12 -1.23
CA ILE A 154 -8.43 5.56 -0.05
C ILE A 154 -8.77 7.03 0.23
N PRO A 155 -9.17 7.39 1.48
CA PRO A 155 -9.48 8.78 1.83
C PRO A 155 -8.32 9.71 1.53
N GLY A 156 -8.56 10.71 0.68
CA GLY A 156 -7.57 11.67 0.22
C GLY A 156 -6.92 11.35 -1.13
N LEU A 157 -7.21 10.18 -1.72
CA LEU A 157 -6.70 9.75 -3.02
C LEU A 157 -7.78 9.79 -4.12
N GLU A 158 -8.94 10.36 -3.88
CA GLU A 158 -10.09 10.31 -4.80
C GLU A 158 -9.75 10.83 -6.20
N ALA A 159 -8.92 11.87 -6.27
CA ALA A 159 -8.42 12.47 -7.52
C ALA A 159 -6.95 12.11 -7.82
N ALA A 160 -6.36 11.12 -7.13
CA ALA A 160 -4.93 10.86 -7.20
C ALA A 160 -4.44 10.57 -8.64
N GLU A 161 -3.32 11.18 -8.97
CA GLU A 161 -2.50 10.89 -10.14
C GLU A 161 -1.43 9.87 -9.75
N PHE A 162 -1.47 8.71 -10.38
CA PHE A 162 -0.50 7.62 -10.17
C PHE A 162 0.62 7.74 -11.20
N LEU A 163 1.87 7.73 -10.71
CA LEU A 163 3.11 7.96 -11.46
C LEU A 163 3.75 6.65 -11.98
#